data_AF-A0A7S0IKY8-F1
#
_entry.id   AF-A0A7S0IKY8-F1
#
_cell.length_a   1.000
_cell.length_b   1.000
_cell.length_c   1.000
_cell.angle_alpha   90.00
_cell.angle_beta   90.00
_cell.angle_gamma   90.00
#
_symmetry.space_group_name_H-M   'P 1'
#
loop_
_entity.id
_entity.type
_entity.pdbx_description
1 polymer ?
#
loop_
_entity_poly.entity_id
_entity_poly.type
_entity_poly.pdbx_seq_one_letter_code
_entity_poly.pdbx_strand_id
1 'polypeptide(L)'
;VVAAAASAFPAFSDLAGEAYNVSYDSRALTLNGEHALFLSGSVHPPRGTQADWDSWFAHAVDNGLNMVQVYVFWNYHEEVEGEYDFAGRGDLVELVRRAGKAGLFVNLRIGPYVCAEWSYGGLPVWLGLKPGVKFRQTNGVWQPAMQKFFGAVV
;
A
#
# COMPACT_ATOMS: atom_id res chain seq x y z
N VAL A 1 11.35 -36.14 6.46
CA VAL A 1 11.48 -34.83 5.80
C VAL A 1 10.40 -34.78 4.73
N VAL A 2 9.28 -34.10 5.01
CA VAL A 2 8.25 -33.91 3.97
C VAL A 2 8.82 -32.86 3.03
N ALA A 3 9.06 -33.22 1.77
CA ALA A 3 9.44 -32.26 0.76
C ALA A 3 8.32 -31.20 0.68
N ALA A 4 8.67 -29.93 0.79
CA ALA A 4 7.72 -28.85 0.54
C ALA A 4 7.17 -29.05 -0.88
N ALA A 5 5.86 -29.25 -1.00
CA ALA A 5 5.22 -29.29 -2.30
C ALA A 5 5.54 -27.97 -3.01
N ALA A 6 5.96 -28.02 -4.28
CA ALA A 6 6.11 -26.83 -5.09
C ALA A 6 4.79 -26.06 -5.04
N SER A 7 4.87 -24.75 -4.73
CA SER A 7 3.70 -23.89 -4.76
C SER A 7 3.07 -23.96 -6.13
N ALA A 8 1.74 -24.15 -6.20
CA ALA A 8 1.00 -24.15 -7.46
C ALA A 8 0.88 -22.75 -8.09
N PHE A 9 1.39 -21.72 -7.42
CA PHE A 9 1.30 -20.31 -7.81
C PHE A 9 2.67 -19.62 -7.66
N PRO A 10 2.97 -18.62 -8.51
CA PRO A 10 4.20 -17.85 -8.43
C PRO A 10 4.31 -17.09 -7.10
N ALA A 11 5.51 -17.12 -6.50
CA ALA A 11 5.87 -16.39 -5.29
C ALA A 11 6.66 -15.11 -5.63
N PHE A 12 6.75 -14.18 -4.68
CA PHE A 12 7.54 -12.95 -4.87
C PHE A 12 9.01 -13.25 -5.16
N SER A 13 9.57 -14.28 -4.51
CA SER A 13 10.95 -14.72 -4.71
C SER A 13 11.26 -15.16 -6.14
N ASP A 14 10.25 -15.64 -6.88
CA ASP A 14 10.40 -16.10 -8.26
C ASP A 14 10.56 -14.93 -9.24
N LEU A 15 10.19 -13.71 -8.81
CA LEU A 15 10.16 -12.49 -9.61
C LEU A 15 11.10 -11.40 -9.08
N ALA A 16 11.70 -11.63 -7.91
CA ALA A 16 12.46 -10.61 -7.19
C ALA A 16 13.70 -10.17 -7.97
N GLY A 17 13.82 -8.86 -8.18
CA GLY A 17 14.96 -8.26 -8.90
C GLY A 17 14.75 -8.13 -10.40
N GLU A 18 13.65 -8.64 -10.94
CA GLU A 18 13.28 -8.50 -12.35
C GLU A 18 11.96 -7.74 -12.51
N ALA A 19 11.79 -7.07 -13.64
CA ALA A 19 10.50 -6.49 -13.99
C ALA A 19 9.54 -7.62 -14.39
N TYR A 20 8.33 -7.61 -13.82
CA TYR A 20 7.28 -8.57 -14.15
C TYR A 20 5.98 -7.87 -14.50
N ASN A 21 5.17 -8.53 -15.32
CA ASN A 21 3.85 -8.03 -15.70
C ASN A 21 2.80 -8.50 -14.70
N VAL A 22 1.95 -7.58 -14.25
CA VAL A 22 0.72 -7.90 -13.50
C VAL A 22 -0.46 -7.65 -14.43
N SER A 23 -1.27 -8.69 -14.66
CA SER A 23 -2.50 -8.61 -15.44
C SER A 23 -3.62 -9.37 -14.73
N TYR A 24 -4.74 -9.58 -15.40
CA TYR A 24 -5.87 -10.33 -14.89
C TYR A 24 -6.70 -10.92 -16.02
N ASP A 25 -7.44 -11.98 -15.71
CA ASP A 25 -8.49 -12.52 -16.57
C ASP A 25 -9.81 -12.68 -15.80
N SER A 26 -10.75 -13.46 -16.34
CA SER A 26 -12.05 -13.68 -15.70
C SER A 26 -11.97 -14.45 -14.37
N ARG A 27 -10.81 -15.03 -14.03
CA ARG A 27 -10.62 -15.89 -12.87
C ARG A 27 -9.70 -15.31 -11.80
N ALA A 28 -8.57 -14.73 -12.21
CA ALA A 28 -7.49 -14.37 -11.29
C ALA A 28 -6.63 -13.21 -11.80
N LEU A 29 -5.87 -12.63 -10.87
CA LEU A 29 -4.68 -11.85 -11.23
C LEU A 29 -3.61 -12.81 -11.77
N THR A 30 -2.78 -12.31 -12.68
CA THR A 30 -1.68 -13.07 -13.26
C THR A 30 -0.36 -12.34 -13.11
N LEU A 31 0.70 -13.11 -12.88
CA LEU A 31 2.09 -12.65 -12.85
C LEU A 31 2.82 -13.32 -14.01
N ASN A 32 3.29 -12.52 -14.97
CA ASN A 32 3.88 -13.02 -16.23
C ASN A 32 3.02 -14.05 -16.97
N GLY A 33 1.69 -13.93 -16.88
CA GLY A 33 0.72 -14.82 -17.52
C GLY A 33 0.31 -16.04 -16.68
N GLU A 34 0.98 -16.31 -15.56
CA GLU A 34 0.61 -17.38 -14.64
C GLU A 34 -0.38 -16.89 -13.60
N HIS A 35 -1.43 -17.68 -13.32
CA HIS A 35 -2.42 -17.34 -12.28
C HIS A 35 -1.74 -17.23 -10.92
N ALA A 36 -2.07 -16.18 -10.16
CA ALA A 36 -1.59 -15.98 -8.81
C ALA A 36 -2.74 -15.99 -7.80
N LEU A 37 -2.50 -16.60 -6.64
CA LEU A 37 -3.41 -16.54 -5.50
C LEU A 37 -2.77 -15.68 -4.41
N PHE A 38 -3.36 -14.52 -4.12
CA PHE A 38 -2.89 -13.65 -3.05
C PHE A 38 -3.67 -13.90 -1.75
N LEU A 39 -2.95 -14.30 -0.71
CA LEU A 39 -3.43 -14.39 0.66
C LEU A 39 -2.84 -13.21 1.43
N SER A 40 -3.72 -12.32 1.93
CA SER A 40 -3.28 -11.03 2.42
C SER A 40 -3.90 -10.60 3.74
N GLY A 41 -3.10 -9.86 4.51
CA GLY A 41 -3.48 -9.16 5.73
C GLY A 41 -3.09 -7.68 5.68
N SER A 42 -3.82 -6.83 6.39
CA SER A 42 -3.55 -5.39 6.43
C SER A 42 -2.55 -5.02 7.52
N VAL A 43 -1.57 -4.20 7.18
CA VAL A 43 -0.65 -3.55 8.12
C VAL A 43 -0.64 -2.04 7.82
N HIS A 44 -0.73 -1.21 8.86
CA HIS A 44 -0.78 0.24 8.71
C HIS A 44 0.42 0.87 9.43
N PRO A 45 1.51 1.20 8.71
CA PRO A 45 2.80 1.57 9.30
C PRO A 45 2.74 2.70 10.35
N PRO A 46 1.93 3.77 10.15
CA PRO A 46 1.78 4.83 11.16
C PRO A 46 1.16 4.37 12.50
N ARG A 47 0.60 3.16 12.58
CA ARG A 47 0.02 2.57 13.81
C ARG A 47 1.03 1.81 14.68
N GLY A 48 2.27 1.65 14.23
CA GLY A 48 3.35 1.10 15.04
C GLY A 48 4.62 1.91 14.86
N THR A 49 5.78 1.27 14.99
CA THR A 49 7.09 1.89 14.75
C THR A 49 7.84 1.16 13.63
N GLN A 50 8.85 1.81 13.04
CA GLN A 50 9.69 1.17 12.01
C GLN A 50 10.44 -0.07 12.52
N ALA A 51 10.66 -0.18 13.83
CA ALA A 51 11.30 -1.35 14.43
C ALA A 51 10.36 -2.58 14.44
N ASP A 52 9.05 -2.36 14.37
CA ASP A 52 8.06 -3.44 14.43
C ASP A 52 7.84 -4.12 13.07
N TRP A 53 8.08 -3.40 11.96
CA TRP A 53 7.66 -3.81 10.61
C TRP A 53 8.20 -5.18 10.19
N ASP A 54 9.48 -5.45 10.48
CA ASP A 54 10.10 -6.73 10.11
C ASP A 54 9.45 -7.89 10.86
N SER A 55 9.02 -7.69 12.11
CA SER A 55 8.30 -8.71 12.87
C SER A 55 6.88 -8.92 12.34
N TRP A 56 6.19 -7.87 11.91
CA TRP A 56 4.88 -7.99 11.27
C TRP A 56 4.95 -8.79 9.97
N PHE A 57 5.96 -8.52 9.14
CA PHE A 57 6.16 -9.25 7.90
C PHE A 57 6.54 -10.70 8.14
N ALA A 58 7.43 -10.98 9.11
CA ALA A 58 7.75 -12.34 9.52
C ALA A 58 6.50 -13.10 9.97
N HIS A 59 5.67 -12.51 10.83
CA HIS A 59 4.42 -13.13 11.26
C HIS A 59 3.43 -13.34 10.12
N ALA A 60 3.35 -12.41 9.15
CA ALA A 60 2.50 -12.58 7.98
C ALA A 60 2.92 -13.82 7.17
N VAL A 61 4.23 -13.97 6.91
CA VAL A 61 4.80 -15.12 6.20
C VAL A 61 4.61 -16.43 6.99
N ASP A 62 4.90 -16.42 8.29
CA ASP A 62 4.73 -17.59 9.17
C ASP A 62 3.28 -18.10 9.23
N ASN A 63 2.32 -17.19 9.02
CA ASN A 63 0.89 -17.51 8.96
C ASN A 63 0.38 -17.75 7.52
N GLY A 64 1.28 -17.88 6.55
CA GLY A 64 0.95 -18.28 5.17
C GLY A 64 0.45 -17.15 4.26
N LEU A 65 0.63 -15.89 4.66
CA LEU A 65 0.35 -14.76 3.78
C LEU A 65 1.50 -14.55 2.79
N ASN A 66 1.17 -14.20 1.55
CA ASN A 66 2.15 -13.83 0.51
C ASN A 66 2.02 -12.37 0.06
N MET A 67 1.05 -11.63 0.61
CA MET A 67 0.83 -10.22 0.31
C MET A 67 0.43 -9.45 1.56
N VAL A 68 0.90 -8.21 1.69
CA VAL A 68 0.38 -7.25 2.69
C VAL A 68 -0.38 -6.12 2.02
N GLN A 69 -1.38 -5.59 2.73
CA GLN A 69 -2.19 -4.46 2.27
C GLN A 69 -1.96 -3.25 3.17
N VAL A 70 -1.76 -2.08 2.56
CA VAL A 70 -1.40 -0.85 3.27
C VAL A 70 -2.24 0.31 2.76
N TYR A 71 -2.86 1.08 3.65
CA TYR A 71 -3.40 2.39 3.30
C TYR A 71 -2.31 3.46 3.32
N VAL A 72 -2.41 4.43 2.41
CA VAL A 72 -1.60 5.66 2.45
C VAL A 72 -2.43 6.78 3.06
N PHE A 73 -1.95 7.42 4.12
CA PHE A 73 -2.71 8.42 4.87
C PHE A 73 -2.30 9.83 4.44
N TRP A 74 -3.08 10.46 3.53
CA TRP A 74 -2.73 11.77 2.98
C TRP A 74 -2.43 12.82 4.06
N ASN A 75 -3.27 12.94 5.08
CA ASN A 75 -3.04 13.89 6.16
C ASN A 75 -1.79 13.64 7.00
N TYR A 76 -1.28 12.40 7.02
CA TYR A 76 -0.03 12.06 7.68
C TYR A 76 1.17 12.47 6.83
N HIS A 77 1.02 12.41 5.51
CA HIS A 77 2.09 12.74 4.56
C HIS A 77 2.10 14.21 4.11
N GLU A 78 1.02 14.97 4.28
CA GLU A 78 0.91 16.38 3.89
C GLU A 78 0.15 17.16 4.98
N GLU A 79 0.74 17.27 6.17
CA GLU A 79 0.16 18.00 7.30
C GLU A 79 -0.06 19.49 6.97
N VAL A 80 0.85 20.07 6.21
CA VAL A 80 0.80 21.44 5.66
C VAL A 80 0.69 21.36 4.14
N GLU A 81 -0.20 22.16 3.54
CA GLU A 81 -0.42 22.15 2.09
C GLU A 81 0.88 22.42 1.32
N GLY A 82 1.29 21.44 0.50
CA GLY A 82 2.48 21.49 -0.32
C GLY A 82 3.76 20.97 0.34
N GLU A 83 3.72 20.62 1.62
CA GLU A 83 4.88 20.10 2.36
C GLU A 83 4.69 18.60 2.63
N TYR A 84 5.44 17.77 1.90
CA TYR A 84 5.35 16.32 2.01
C TYR A 84 6.39 15.75 2.98
N ASP A 85 5.94 14.86 3.86
CA ASP A 85 6.81 14.04 4.72
C ASP A 85 6.57 12.54 4.50
N PHE A 86 7.60 11.88 3.98
CA PHE A 86 7.67 10.42 3.79
C PHE A 86 8.82 9.82 4.62
N ALA A 87 9.21 10.45 5.72
CA ALA A 87 10.22 9.92 6.63
C ALA A 87 9.60 9.05 7.74
N GLY A 88 10.48 8.32 8.44
CA GLY A 88 10.11 7.57 9.62
C GLY A 88 8.98 6.58 9.37
N ARG A 89 7.92 6.66 10.17
CA ARG A 89 6.76 5.75 10.05
C ARG A 89 5.92 5.96 8.78
N GLY A 90 6.15 7.06 8.07
CA GLY A 90 5.54 7.35 6.77
C GLY A 90 6.41 6.93 5.59
N ASP A 91 7.56 6.28 5.81
CA ASP A 91 8.45 5.87 4.71
C ASP A 91 7.87 4.67 3.96
N LEU A 92 7.09 4.98 2.92
CA LEU A 92 6.47 3.99 2.04
C LEU A 92 7.50 3.21 1.23
N VAL A 93 8.60 3.86 0.83
CA VAL A 93 9.66 3.23 0.02
C VAL A 93 10.35 2.16 0.85
N GLU A 94 10.76 2.50 2.06
CA GLU A 94 11.42 1.55 2.95
C GLU A 94 10.48 0.44 3.39
N LEU A 95 9.19 0.75 3.64
CA LEU A 95 8.18 -0.26 3.92
C LEU A 95 8.07 -1.30 2.78
N VAL A 96 7.89 -0.84 1.54
CA VAL A 96 7.76 -1.72 0.37
C VAL A 96 9.05 -2.51 0.14
N ARG A 97 10.22 -1.89 0.33
CA ARG A 97 11.51 -2.58 0.22
C ARG A 97 11.64 -3.70 1.27
N ARG A 98 11.23 -3.47 2.52
CA ARG A 98 11.27 -4.48 3.58
C ARG A 98 10.25 -5.60 3.37
N ALA A 99 9.03 -5.27 2.93
CA ALA A 99 8.05 -6.28 2.54
C ALA A 99 8.57 -7.19 1.42
N GLY A 100 9.19 -6.61 0.38
CA GLY A 100 9.83 -7.38 -0.69
C GLY A 100 10.98 -8.27 -0.20
N LYS A 101 11.83 -7.77 0.71
CA LYS A 101 12.89 -8.59 1.36
C LYS A 101 12.31 -9.77 2.15
N ALA A 102 11.13 -9.61 2.74
CA ALA A 102 10.41 -10.68 3.43
C ALA A 102 9.67 -11.63 2.46
N GLY A 103 9.74 -11.40 1.14
CA GLY A 103 9.06 -12.24 0.15
C GLY A 103 7.56 -11.94 0.00
N LEU A 104 7.11 -10.75 0.40
CA LEU A 104 5.71 -10.34 0.33
C LEU A 104 5.46 -9.38 -0.85
N PHE A 105 4.39 -9.62 -1.58
CA PHE A 105 3.80 -8.59 -2.45
C PHE A 105 3.15 -7.49 -1.61
N VAL A 106 2.95 -6.30 -2.20
CA VAL A 106 2.29 -5.18 -1.54
C VAL A 106 1.12 -4.68 -2.39
N ASN A 107 -0.07 -4.65 -1.80
CA ASN A 107 -1.20 -3.89 -2.34
C ASN A 107 -1.29 -2.54 -1.62
N LEU A 108 -0.89 -1.48 -2.34
CA LEU A 108 -0.89 -0.11 -1.86
C LEU A 108 -2.24 0.55 -2.15
N ARG A 109 -3.03 0.76 -1.10
CA ARG A 109 -4.35 1.38 -1.14
C ARG A 109 -4.20 2.88 -0.93
N ILE A 110 -3.83 3.60 -1.99
CA ILE A 110 -3.44 5.02 -1.94
C ILE A 110 -4.59 5.94 -1.47
N GLY A 111 -5.84 5.61 -1.79
CA GLY A 111 -7.01 6.39 -1.38
C GLY A 111 -7.52 7.35 -2.47
N PRO A 112 -7.62 8.67 -2.23
CA PRO A 112 -6.95 9.41 -1.15
C PRO A 112 -7.76 9.43 0.16
N TYR A 113 -9.06 9.14 0.09
CA TYR A 113 -9.88 8.84 1.27
C TYR A 113 -9.74 7.35 1.60
N VAL A 114 -9.35 7.04 2.83
CA VAL A 114 -9.09 5.66 3.26
C VAL A 114 -10.07 5.14 4.30
N CYS A 115 -10.92 6.00 4.88
CA CYS A 115 -11.73 5.69 6.05
C CYS A 115 -10.84 5.24 7.22
N ALA A 116 -10.62 3.93 7.30
CA ALA A 116 -9.65 3.24 8.14
C ALA A 116 -9.77 3.53 9.63
N GLU A 117 -10.87 4.11 10.12
CA GLU A 117 -10.96 4.60 11.50
C GLU A 117 -9.76 5.51 11.85
N TRP A 118 -9.39 6.35 10.87
CA TRP A 118 -8.31 7.32 10.96
C TRP A 118 -8.87 8.74 10.94
N SER A 119 -8.17 9.67 11.58
CA SER A 119 -8.55 11.08 11.66
C SER A 119 -8.95 11.61 10.28
N TYR A 120 -10.16 12.16 10.20
CA TYR A 120 -10.75 12.73 8.99
C TYR A 120 -10.71 11.80 7.75
N GLY A 121 -10.73 10.48 7.96
CA GLY A 121 -10.69 9.49 6.88
C GLY A 121 -9.40 9.49 6.06
N GLY A 122 -8.31 10.03 6.63
CA GLY A 122 -7.02 10.22 5.96
C GLY A 122 -6.89 11.52 5.18
N LEU A 123 -7.92 12.37 5.15
CA LEU A 123 -7.87 13.63 4.40
C LEU A 123 -7.23 14.76 5.24
N PRO A 124 -6.44 15.66 4.64
CA PRO A 124 -5.90 16.80 5.38
C PRO A 124 -6.99 17.80 5.77
N VAL A 125 -6.91 18.33 6.98
CA VAL A 125 -7.89 19.31 7.48
C VAL A 125 -7.86 20.59 6.65
N TRP A 126 -6.66 21.05 6.23
CA TRP A 126 -6.50 22.26 5.40
C TRP A 126 -7.29 22.19 4.10
N LEU A 127 -7.46 20.99 3.53
CA LEU A 127 -8.23 20.81 2.30
C LEU A 127 -9.72 21.10 2.52
N GLY A 128 -10.24 20.77 3.70
CA GLY A 128 -11.62 21.08 4.10
C GLY A 128 -11.90 22.57 4.31
N LEU A 129 -10.85 23.37 4.46
CA LEU A 129 -10.96 24.82 4.63
C LEU A 129 -10.98 25.58 3.28
N LYS A 130 -10.77 24.89 2.15
CA LYS A 130 -10.78 25.53 0.83
C LYS A 130 -12.19 25.91 0.40
N PRO A 131 -12.42 27.15 -0.07
CA PRO A 131 -13.73 27.58 -0.56
C PRO A 131 -14.26 26.66 -1.67
N GLY A 132 -15.51 26.22 -1.53
CA GLY A 132 -16.20 25.42 -2.54
C GLY A 132 -15.77 23.96 -2.63
N VAL A 133 -14.93 23.47 -1.73
CA VAL A 133 -14.52 22.06 -1.71
C VAL A 133 -15.72 21.14 -1.44
N LYS A 134 -15.86 20.10 -2.26
CA LYS A 134 -16.77 18.97 -2.01
C LYS A 134 -15.98 17.68 -2.13
N PHE A 135 -15.75 17.01 -1.02
CA PHE A 135 -14.94 15.78 -1.05
C PHE A 135 -15.63 14.67 -1.81
N ARG A 136 -14.82 13.84 -2.48
CA ARG A 136 -15.26 12.64 -3.19
C ARG A 136 -16.34 12.92 -4.25
N GLN A 137 -16.29 14.12 -4.82
CA GLN A 137 -17.16 14.58 -5.90
C GLN A 137 -16.33 15.25 -6.99
N THR A 138 -16.85 15.27 -8.21
CA THR A 138 -16.25 16.03 -9.32
C THR A 138 -16.37 17.53 -9.06
N ASN A 139 -15.24 18.21 -8.84
CA ASN A 139 -15.15 19.67 -8.72
C ASN A 139 -13.70 20.14 -8.88
N GLY A 140 -13.53 21.43 -9.16
CA GLY A 140 -12.24 22.06 -9.46
C GLY A 140 -11.29 22.23 -8.28
N VAL A 141 -11.67 21.83 -7.06
CA VAL A 141 -10.80 21.89 -5.87
C VAL A 141 -10.32 20.49 -5.48
N TRP A 142 -11.27 19.55 -5.37
CA TRP A 142 -10.99 18.17 -4.92
C TRP A 142 -10.14 17.38 -5.91
N GLN A 143 -10.49 17.37 -7.20
CA GLN A 143 -9.80 16.53 -8.19
C GLN A 143 -8.34 16.93 -8.39
N PRO A 144 -8.00 18.23 -8.55
CA PRO A 144 -6.60 18.64 -8.68
C PRO A 144 -5.78 18.35 -7.41
N ALA A 145 -6.34 18.55 -6.23
CA ALA A 145 -5.66 18.24 -4.97
C ALA A 145 -5.38 16.74 -4.84
N MET A 146 -6.38 15.89 -5.14
CA MET A 146 -6.22 14.44 -5.17
C MET A 146 -5.14 14.02 -6.19
N GLN A 147 -5.16 14.58 -7.39
CA GLN A 147 -4.19 14.27 -8.43
C GLN A 147 -2.77 14.65 -8.00
N LYS A 148 -2.59 15.80 -7.35
CA LYS A 148 -1.30 16.23 -6.81
C LYS A 148 -0.77 15.23 -5.77
N PHE A 149 -1.63 14.80 -4.84
CA PHE A 149 -1.24 13.80 -3.84
C PHE A 149 -0.88 12.46 -4.48
N PHE A 150 -1.66 11.99 -5.46
CA PHE A 150 -1.34 10.76 -6.19
C PHE A 150 0.02 10.84 -6.88
N GLY A 151 0.35 11.97 -7.53
CA GLY A 151 1.66 12.18 -8.16
C GLY A 151 2.82 12.39 -7.19
N ALA A 152 2.55 12.61 -5.90
CA ALA A 152 3.59 12.61 -4.86
C ALA A 152 3.90 11.18 -4.36
N VAL A 153 2.97 10.23 -4.55
CA VAL A 153 3.10 8.83 -4.10
C VAL A 153 3.57 7.92 -5.24
N VAL A 154 3.15 8.18 -6.49
CA VAL A 154 3.42 7.39 -7.71
C VAL A 154 4.31 8.17 -8.66
#